data_AF-A0A944MJB1-F1
#
_entry.id   AF-A0A944MJB1-F1
#
_cell.length_a   1.000
_cell.length_b   1.000
_cell.length_c   1.000
_cell.angle_alpha   90.00
_cell.angle_beta   90.00
_cell.angle_gamma   90.00
#
_symmetry.space_group_name_H-M   'P 1'
#
loop_
_entity.id
_entity.type
_entity.pdbx_description
1 polymer ?
#
loop_
_entity_poly.entity_id
_entity_poly.type
_entity_poly.pdbx_seq_one_letter_code
_entity_poly.pdbx_strand_id
1 'polypeptide(L)'
;MSSVQLLPILMLCWLAMPIAVCAAESVPWEQLSQDEQTILHSFREQWETLPAERQRKLRRGADRWANMDPEQKRKVKQRFRRWQSLSAEEKAKIRKRHAWFKQLSPEQQQRLRKRREWFKQLPEGKRRELREKWKNMSPDERQRLKQRILKRWKKMTPQQRQRLKEKWLNNGQ
;
A
#
# COMPACT_ATOMS: atom_id res chain seq x y z
N MET A 1 42.49 71.04 -1.35
CA MET A 1 43.19 69.94 -2.05
C MET A 1 43.03 68.69 -1.20
N SER A 2 42.27 67.73 -1.72
CA SER A 2 42.25 66.28 -1.41
C SER A 2 41.99 65.83 0.04
N SER A 3 41.19 64.82 0.37
CA SER A 3 40.13 64.02 -0.25
C SER A 3 39.54 63.19 0.91
N VAL A 4 38.23 63.25 1.14
CA VAL A 4 37.53 62.40 2.11
C VAL A 4 37.18 61.08 1.41
N GLN A 5 37.66 59.95 1.93
CA GLN A 5 37.19 58.62 1.49
C GLN A 5 36.21 58.08 2.54
N LEU A 6 34.92 58.30 2.28
CA LEU A 6 33.80 57.60 2.89
C LEU A 6 33.67 56.24 2.21
N LEU A 7 33.78 55.15 2.97
CA LEU A 7 33.39 53.80 2.54
C LEU A 7 31.91 53.58 2.90
N PRO A 8 30.96 53.51 1.94
CA PRO A 8 29.61 53.06 2.22
C PRO A 8 29.58 51.53 2.18
N ILE A 9 29.33 50.89 3.33
CA ILE A 9 29.03 49.46 3.38
C ILE A 9 27.65 49.25 2.76
N LEU A 10 27.71 48.71 1.56
CA LEU A 10 26.70 48.29 0.62
C LEU A 10 25.66 47.32 1.24
N MET A 11 24.37 47.58 0.96
CA MET A 11 23.26 46.63 0.74
C MET A 11 23.26 45.32 1.55
N LEU A 12 22.38 45.14 2.54
CA LEU A 12 20.96 44.80 2.37
C LEU A 12 20.66 43.95 1.12
N CYS A 13 20.82 42.63 1.21
CA CYS A 13 20.03 41.60 0.49
C CYS A 13 20.57 40.20 0.83
N TRP A 14 20.40 39.77 2.08
CA TRP A 14 20.62 38.38 2.45
C TRP A 14 19.33 37.58 2.24
N LEU A 15 19.28 36.94 1.07
CA LEU A 15 18.67 35.63 0.82
C LEU A 15 17.17 35.51 1.14
N ALA A 16 16.35 36.08 0.26
CA ALA A 16 15.14 35.38 -0.16
C ALA A 16 15.56 34.11 -0.91
N MET A 17 15.86 33.04 -0.18
CA MET A 17 16.08 31.72 -0.77
C MET A 17 14.71 31.24 -1.26
N PRO A 18 14.47 31.14 -2.58
CA PRO A 18 13.21 30.59 -3.05
C PRO A 18 13.15 29.15 -2.57
N ILE A 19 12.09 28.80 -1.83
CA ILE A 19 11.76 27.41 -1.57
C ILE A 19 11.58 26.79 -2.95
N ALA A 20 12.57 26.03 -3.41
CA ALA A 20 12.41 25.17 -4.56
C ALA A 20 11.32 24.16 -4.18
N VAL A 21 10.08 24.47 -4.55
CA VAL A 21 9.02 23.49 -4.63
C VAL A 21 9.54 22.48 -5.62
N CYS A 22 9.98 21.31 -5.14
CA CYS A 22 10.29 20.18 -6.00
C CYS A 22 9.01 19.77 -6.72
N ALA A 23 8.70 20.45 -7.83
CA ALA A 23 7.73 20.01 -8.80
C ALA A 23 8.29 18.71 -9.35
N ALA A 24 7.76 17.59 -8.86
CA ALA A 24 8.21 16.29 -9.28
C ALA A 24 7.98 16.19 -10.80
N GLU A 25 9.06 16.21 -11.58
CA GLU A 25 9.03 16.42 -13.03
C GLU A 25 8.14 15.37 -13.72
N SER A 26 7.27 15.85 -14.62
CA SER A 26 6.52 15.03 -15.56
C SER A 26 7.46 14.55 -16.66
N VAL A 27 7.36 13.28 -17.04
CA VAL A 27 8.21 12.72 -18.10
C VAL A 27 7.41 12.69 -19.40
N PRO A 28 7.87 13.36 -20.48
CA PRO A 28 7.18 13.37 -21.77
C PRO A 28 6.96 11.96 -22.31
N TRP A 29 5.87 11.79 -23.08
CA TRP A 29 5.53 10.49 -23.67
C TRP A 29 6.68 9.84 -24.46
N GLU A 30 7.42 10.65 -25.22
CA GLU A 30 8.52 10.20 -26.09
C GLU A 30 9.76 9.70 -25.31
N GLN A 31 9.87 10.02 -24.02
CA GLN A 31 10.96 9.56 -23.15
C GLN A 31 10.60 8.27 -22.38
N LEU A 32 9.41 7.72 -22.58
CA LEU A 32 9.01 6.42 -22.02
C LEU A 32 9.72 5.28 -22.75
N SER A 33 9.98 4.17 -22.05
CA SER A 33 10.52 2.98 -22.72
C SER A 33 9.51 2.37 -23.69
N GLN A 34 9.98 1.58 -24.67
CA GLN A 34 9.11 0.91 -25.65
C GLN A 34 8.01 0.06 -24.99
N ASP A 35 8.36 -0.66 -23.92
CA ASP A 35 7.41 -1.44 -23.13
C ASP A 35 6.39 -0.55 -22.42
N GLU A 36 6.85 0.56 -21.81
CA GLU A 36 5.96 1.54 -21.17
C GLU A 36 4.96 2.12 -22.18
N GLN A 37 5.42 2.53 -23.36
CA GLN A 37 4.57 3.06 -24.43
C GLN A 37 3.54 2.03 -24.92
N THR A 38 3.96 0.77 -25.11
CA THR A 38 3.06 -0.30 -25.55
C THR A 38 1.97 -0.59 -24.52
N ILE A 39 2.34 -0.68 -23.25
CA ILE A 39 1.41 -0.98 -22.16
C ILE A 39 0.47 0.21 -21.88
N LEU A 40 0.98 1.43 -21.98
CA LEU A 40 0.24 2.65 -21.64
C LEU A 40 -0.39 3.33 -22.85
N HIS A 41 -0.41 2.72 -24.04
CA HIS A 41 -0.85 3.37 -25.29
C HIS A 41 -2.21 4.08 -25.19
N SER A 42 -3.15 3.54 -24.41
CA SER A 42 -4.48 4.14 -24.17
C SER A 42 -4.43 5.48 -23.41
N PHE A 43 -3.30 5.81 -22.81
CA PHE A 43 -3.07 7.07 -22.11
C PHE A 43 -2.31 8.09 -22.95
N ARG A 44 -1.86 7.77 -24.17
CA ARG A 44 -1.01 8.64 -25.01
C ARG A 44 -1.58 10.05 -25.17
N GLU A 45 -2.82 10.16 -25.61
CA GLU A 45 -3.48 11.45 -25.90
C GLU A 45 -3.63 12.33 -24.65
N GLN A 46 -3.87 11.71 -23.50
CA GLN A 46 -4.07 12.42 -22.23
C GLN A 46 -2.80 12.53 -21.39
N TRP A 47 -1.67 11.97 -21.84
CA TRP A 47 -0.47 11.75 -21.01
C TRP A 47 0.04 13.05 -20.39
N GLU A 48 0.17 14.08 -21.22
CA GLU A 48 0.65 15.40 -20.82
C GLU A 48 -0.31 16.14 -19.88
N THR A 49 -1.59 15.73 -19.84
CA THR A 49 -2.59 16.29 -18.90
C THR A 49 -2.62 15.56 -17.55
N LEU A 50 -1.96 14.40 -17.45
CA LEU A 50 -1.92 13.64 -16.20
C LEU A 50 -0.97 14.31 -15.20
N PRO A 51 -1.37 14.46 -13.92
CA PRO A 51 -0.45 14.91 -12.88
C PRO A 51 0.78 14.02 -12.80
N ALA A 52 1.95 14.60 -12.54
CA ALA A 52 3.21 13.85 -12.53
C ALA A 52 3.19 12.64 -11.57
N GLU A 53 2.50 12.71 -10.44
CA GLU A 53 2.36 11.55 -9.55
C GLU A 53 1.55 10.40 -10.19
N ARG A 54 0.54 10.73 -11.00
CA ARG A 54 -0.24 9.74 -11.75
C ARG A 54 0.60 9.12 -12.86
N GLN A 55 1.35 9.92 -13.61
CA GLN A 55 2.33 9.42 -14.58
C GLN A 55 3.32 8.44 -13.91
N ARG A 56 3.94 8.83 -12.79
CA ARG A 56 4.85 7.95 -12.01
C ARG A 56 4.20 6.65 -11.53
N LYS A 57 2.90 6.66 -11.19
CA LYS A 57 2.17 5.44 -10.78
C LYS A 57 1.91 4.52 -11.98
N LEU A 58 1.55 5.09 -13.14
CA LEU A 58 1.29 4.33 -14.37
C LEU A 58 2.58 3.68 -14.89
N ARG A 59 3.68 4.44 -14.96
CA ARG A 59 5.01 3.94 -15.34
C ARG A 59 5.47 2.77 -14.48
N ARG A 60 5.44 2.91 -13.14
CA ARG A 60 5.71 1.80 -12.20
C ARG A 60 4.76 0.61 -12.35
N GLY A 61 3.56 0.83 -12.88
CA GLY A 61 2.63 -0.24 -13.23
C GLY A 61 3.08 -0.99 -14.48
N ALA A 62 3.44 -0.25 -15.52
CA ALA A 62 3.91 -0.77 -16.80
C ALA A 62 5.24 -1.51 -16.66
N ASP A 63 6.23 -0.92 -15.98
CA ASP A 63 7.51 -1.57 -15.69
C ASP A 63 7.35 -2.91 -14.96
N ARG A 64 6.54 -2.94 -13.89
CA ARG A 64 6.24 -4.20 -13.19
C ARG A 64 5.54 -5.22 -14.08
N TRP A 65 4.68 -4.77 -15.00
CA TRP A 65 4.00 -5.66 -15.93
C TRP A 65 4.96 -6.22 -16.98
N ALA A 66 5.85 -5.40 -17.54
CA ALA A 66 6.86 -5.80 -18.51
C ALA A 66 7.72 -6.93 -17.93
N ASN A 67 8.21 -6.74 -16.70
CA ASN A 67 9.07 -7.66 -15.95
C ASN A 67 8.37 -8.92 -15.38
N MET A 68 7.06 -9.10 -15.59
CA MET A 68 6.36 -10.31 -15.14
C MET A 68 6.55 -11.48 -16.11
N ASP A 69 6.72 -12.68 -15.56
CA ASP A 69 6.66 -13.92 -16.33
C ASP A 69 5.23 -14.20 -16.87
N PRO A 70 5.06 -15.11 -17.84
CA PRO A 70 3.74 -15.41 -18.43
C PRO A 70 2.69 -15.88 -17.41
N GLU A 71 3.10 -16.63 -16.37
CA GLU A 71 2.18 -17.14 -15.35
C GLU A 71 1.71 -16.01 -14.41
N GLN A 72 2.61 -15.11 -14.02
CA GLN A 72 2.31 -13.90 -13.28
C GLN A 72 1.35 -12.99 -14.06
N LYS A 73 1.64 -12.74 -15.35
CA LYS A 73 0.77 -12.00 -16.26
C LYS A 73 -0.63 -12.63 -16.29
N ARG A 74 -0.73 -13.96 -16.44
CA ARG A 74 -2.01 -14.69 -16.40
C ARG A 74 -2.78 -14.48 -15.09
N LYS A 75 -2.11 -14.62 -13.94
CA LYS A 75 -2.71 -14.41 -12.61
C LYS A 75 -3.22 -12.98 -12.44
N VAL A 76 -2.49 -11.98 -12.93
CA VAL A 76 -2.91 -10.57 -12.88
C VAL A 76 -4.11 -10.33 -13.80
N LYS A 77 -4.11 -10.84 -15.05
CA LYS A 77 -5.28 -10.76 -15.95
C LYS A 77 -6.53 -11.36 -15.31
N GLN A 78 -6.41 -12.54 -14.69
CA GLN A 78 -7.54 -13.19 -14.03
C GLN A 78 -8.08 -12.35 -12.86
N ARG A 79 -7.20 -11.79 -12.04
CA ARG A 79 -7.60 -10.88 -10.94
C ARG A 79 -8.27 -9.63 -11.47
N PHE A 80 -7.78 -9.08 -12.58
CA PHE A 80 -8.36 -7.90 -13.22
C PHE A 80 -9.76 -8.18 -13.77
N ARG A 81 -9.96 -9.30 -14.48
CA ARG A 81 -11.29 -9.73 -14.96
C ARG A 81 -12.27 -9.89 -13.79
N ARG A 82 -11.84 -10.57 -12.72
CA ARG A 82 -12.64 -10.70 -11.49
C ARG A 82 -12.95 -9.34 -10.87
N TRP A 83 -12.01 -8.41 -10.86
CA TRP A 83 -12.23 -7.05 -10.35
C TRP A 83 -13.26 -6.30 -11.19
N GLN A 84 -13.18 -6.39 -12.53
CA GLN A 84 -14.13 -5.76 -13.43
C GLN A 84 -15.55 -6.26 -13.22
N SER A 85 -15.73 -7.57 -12.97
CA SER A 85 -17.04 -8.19 -12.72
C SER A 85 -17.67 -7.87 -11.36
N LEU A 86 -16.95 -7.22 -10.44
CA LEU A 86 -17.52 -6.83 -9.14
C LEU A 86 -18.50 -5.66 -9.29
N SER A 87 -19.53 -5.63 -8.45
CA SER A 87 -20.45 -4.51 -8.34
C SER A 87 -19.76 -3.24 -7.81
N ALA A 88 -20.39 -2.08 -7.99
CA ALA A 88 -19.87 -0.82 -7.45
C ALA A 88 -19.71 -0.87 -5.92
N GLU A 89 -20.66 -1.49 -5.23
CA GLU A 89 -20.64 -1.66 -3.77
C GLU A 89 -19.50 -2.58 -3.32
N GLU A 90 -19.29 -3.71 -3.99
CA GLU A 90 -18.19 -4.62 -3.70
C GLU A 90 -16.83 -3.96 -3.90
N LYS A 91 -16.68 -3.22 -5.01
CA LYS A 91 -15.48 -2.42 -5.29
C LYS A 91 -15.27 -1.37 -4.19
N ALA A 92 -16.31 -0.67 -3.74
CA ALA A 92 -16.23 0.29 -2.65
C ALA A 92 -15.79 -0.35 -1.32
N LYS A 93 -16.33 -1.52 -0.99
CA LYS A 93 -15.93 -2.30 0.20
C LYS A 93 -14.46 -2.69 0.16
N ILE A 94 -13.95 -3.12 -0.99
CA ILE A 94 -12.54 -3.46 -1.15
C ILE A 94 -11.65 -2.21 -1.03
N ARG A 95 -12.04 -1.10 -1.67
CA ARG A 95 -11.31 0.18 -1.55
C ARG A 95 -11.24 0.65 -0.10
N LYS A 96 -12.35 0.61 0.64
CA LYS A 96 -12.40 0.97 2.07
C LYS A 96 -11.47 0.10 2.92
N ARG A 97 -11.48 -1.22 2.70
CA ARG A 97 -10.58 -2.16 3.38
C ARG A 97 -9.11 -1.89 3.04
N HIS A 98 -8.81 -1.58 1.78
CA HIS A 98 -7.45 -1.25 1.36
C HIS A 98 -6.97 0.07 1.96
N ALA A 99 -7.80 1.11 1.99
CA ALA A 99 -7.50 2.39 2.62
C ALA A 99 -7.21 2.21 4.13
N TRP A 100 -8.07 1.48 4.84
CA TRP A 100 -7.83 1.12 6.24
C TRP A 100 -6.50 0.36 6.44
N PHE A 101 -6.20 -0.62 5.57
CA PHE A 101 -4.95 -1.36 5.65
C PHE A 101 -3.72 -0.47 5.46
N LYS A 102 -3.79 0.54 4.59
CA LYS A 102 -2.70 1.49 4.34
C LYS A 102 -2.45 2.44 5.52
N GLN A 103 -3.45 2.64 6.38
CA GLN A 103 -3.34 3.44 7.61
C GLN A 103 -2.71 2.66 8.78
N LEU A 104 -2.61 1.33 8.68
CA LEU A 104 -1.97 0.51 9.71
C LEU A 104 -0.45 0.72 9.74
N SER A 105 0.15 0.61 10.93
CA SER A 105 1.61 0.62 11.09
C SER A 105 2.27 -0.52 10.29
N PRO A 106 3.55 -0.39 9.89
CA PRO A 106 4.25 -1.46 9.18
C PRO A 106 4.18 -2.82 9.89
N GLU A 107 4.30 -2.83 11.22
CA GLU A 107 4.21 -4.05 12.05
C GLU A 107 2.80 -4.63 12.02
N GLN A 108 1.78 -3.79 12.10
CA GLN A 108 0.39 -4.22 11.97
C GLN A 108 0.13 -4.84 10.59
N GLN A 109 0.59 -4.19 9.52
CA GLN A 109 0.47 -4.72 8.16
C GLN A 109 1.15 -6.08 8.02
N GLN A 110 2.38 -6.23 8.54
CA GLN A 110 3.12 -7.49 8.50
C GLN A 110 2.41 -8.60 9.28
N ARG A 111 1.86 -8.31 10.47
CA ARG A 111 1.06 -9.28 11.22
C ARG A 111 -0.15 -9.77 10.42
N LEU A 112 -0.85 -8.87 9.73
CA LEU A 112 -1.98 -9.24 8.88
C LEU A 112 -1.56 -10.09 7.68
N ARG A 113 -0.44 -9.76 7.03
CA ARG A 113 0.11 -10.55 5.91
C ARG A 113 0.45 -11.97 6.36
N LYS A 114 1.18 -12.13 7.48
CA LYS A 114 1.55 -13.43 8.04
C LYS A 114 0.32 -14.26 8.42
N ARG A 115 -0.66 -13.65 9.09
CA ARG A 115 -1.93 -14.33 9.42
C ARG A 115 -2.69 -14.80 8.17
N ARG A 116 -2.71 -13.98 7.11
CA ARG A 116 -3.34 -14.37 5.85
C ARG A 116 -2.63 -15.55 5.21
N GLU A 117 -1.29 -15.56 5.25
CA GLU A 117 -0.49 -16.62 4.65
C GLU A 117 -0.65 -17.94 5.40
N TRP A 118 -0.55 -17.90 6.74
CA TRP A 118 -0.92 -18.99 7.63
C TRP A 118 -2.29 -19.58 7.28
N PHE A 119 -3.32 -18.73 7.17
CA PHE A 119 -4.68 -19.18 6.88
C PHE A 119 -4.80 -19.86 5.51
N LYS A 120 -4.00 -19.47 4.52
CA LYS A 120 -4.01 -20.12 3.20
C LYS A 120 -3.35 -21.50 3.22
N GLN A 121 -2.36 -21.71 4.08
CA GLN A 121 -1.63 -22.96 4.24
C GLN A 121 -2.44 -24.03 4.98
N LEU A 122 -3.49 -23.63 5.72
CA LEU A 122 -4.37 -24.58 6.39
C LEU A 122 -5.08 -25.53 5.40
N PRO A 123 -5.26 -26.81 5.78
CA PRO A 123 -6.09 -27.74 5.01
C PRO A 123 -7.48 -27.17 4.72
N GLU A 124 -8.06 -27.51 3.57
CA GLU A 124 -9.36 -26.94 3.16
C GLU A 124 -10.47 -27.16 4.19
N GLY A 125 -10.55 -28.36 4.77
CA GLY A 125 -11.51 -28.67 5.84
C GLY A 125 -11.38 -27.71 7.02
N LYS A 126 -10.16 -27.42 7.47
CA LYS A 126 -9.90 -26.47 8.55
C LYS A 126 -10.22 -25.03 8.17
N ARG A 127 -9.91 -24.62 6.94
CA ARG A 127 -10.28 -23.28 6.45
C ARG A 127 -11.80 -23.12 6.40
N ARG A 128 -12.53 -24.16 5.97
CA ARG A 128 -14.00 -24.16 5.93
C ARG A 128 -14.59 -24.10 7.34
N GLU A 129 -14.12 -24.95 8.25
CA GLU A 129 -14.53 -24.96 9.66
C GLU A 129 -14.38 -23.56 10.29
N LEU A 130 -13.23 -22.92 10.12
CA LEU A 130 -12.98 -21.57 10.65
C LEU A 130 -13.89 -20.50 10.03
N ARG A 131 -14.18 -20.59 8.71
CA ARG A 131 -15.11 -19.68 8.05
C ARG A 131 -16.54 -19.86 8.53
N GLU A 132 -17.03 -21.10 8.61
CA GLU A 132 -18.38 -21.40 9.06
C GLU A 132 -18.57 -21.00 10.52
N LYS A 133 -17.61 -21.34 11.38
CA LYS A 133 -17.63 -20.90 12.78
C LYS A 133 -17.72 -19.38 12.89
N TRP A 134 -16.97 -18.63 12.09
CA TRP A 134 -17.06 -17.17 12.09
C TRP A 134 -18.39 -16.66 11.53
N LYS A 135 -18.88 -17.24 10.44
CA LYS A 135 -20.13 -16.87 9.77
C LYS A 135 -21.35 -17.09 10.68
N ASN A 136 -21.37 -18.21 11.40
CA ASN A 136 -22.45 -18.61 12.30
C ASN A 136 -22.44 -17.87 13.64
N MET A 137 -21.32 -17.22 14.01
CA MET A 137 -21.30 -16.38 15.21
C MET A 137 -22.12 -15.10 15.03
N SER A 138 -23.01 -14.83 15.98
CA SER A 138 -23.71 -13.56 16.09
C SER A 138 -22.73 -12.40 16.41
N PRO A 139 -23.11 -11.13 16.15
CA PRO A 139 -22.29 -9.98 16.55
C PRO A 139 -21.90 -10.01 18.03
N ASP A 140 -22.82 -10.41 18.91
CA ASP A 140 -22.59 -10.50 20.35
C ASP A 140 -21.62 -11.61 20.72
N GLU A 141 -21.72 -12.78 20.08
CA GLU A 141 -20.78 -13.88 20.28
C GLU A 141 -19.37 -13.50 19.85
N ARG A 142 -19.24 -12.80 18.71
CA ARG A 142 -17.95 -12.26 18.25
C ARG A 142 -17.38 -11.25 19.26
N GLN A 143 -18.22 -10.40 19.83
CA GLN A 143 -17.80 -9.42 20.82
C GLN A 143 -17.36 -10.08 22.13
N ARG A 144 -18.12 -11.06 22.63
CA ARG A 144 -17.75 -11.87 23.81
C ARG A 144 -16.44 -12.62 23.57
N LEU A 145 -16.26 -13.20 22.38
CA LEU A 145 -15.01 -13.85 22.00
C LEU A 145 -13.82 -12.88 22.04
N LYS A 146 -13.99 -11.68 21.46
CA LYS A 146 -12.97 -10.62 21.50
C LYS A 146 -12.64 -10.20 22.93
N GLN A 147 -13.65 -9.99 23.78
CA GLN A 147 -13.45 -9.64 25.19
C GLN A 147 -12.70 -10.74 25.95
N ARG A 148 -13.03 -12.02 25.71
CA ARG A 148 -12.34 -13.15 26.33
C ARG A 148 -10.87 -13.21 25.93
N ILE A 149 -10.57 -13.02 24.64
CA ILE A 149 -9.20 -12.95 24.14
C ILE A 149 -8.44 -11.78 24.79
N LEU A 150 -9.06 -10.61 24.89
CA LEU A 150 -8.46 -9.42 25.50
C LEU A 150 -8.20 -9.62 27.00
N LYS A 151 -9.16 -10.16 27.75
CA LYS A 151 -9.01 -10.47 29.18
C LYS A 151 -7.86 -11.47 29.40
N ARG A 152 -7.78 -12.52 28.57
CA ARG A 152 -6.68 -13.49 28.62
C ARG A 152 -5.34 -12.81 28.33
N TRP A 153 -5.27 -11.96 27.30
CA TRP A 153 -4.06 -11.23 26.93
C TRP A 153 -3.55 -10.32 28.05
N LYS A 154 -4.46 -9.57 28.71
CA LYS A 154 -4.13 -8.70 29.85
C LYS A 154 -3.49 -9.48 31.00
N LYS A 155 -3.98 -10.69 31.28
CA LYS A 155 -3.44 -11.58 32.33
C LYS A 155 -2.11 -12.24 31.97
N MET A 156 -1.70 -12.26 30.70
CA MET A 156 -0.43 -12.88 30.29
C MET A 156 0.77 -11.96 30.61
N THR A 157 1.87 -12.56 31.07
CA THR A 157 3.16 -11.88 31.22
C THR A 157 3.75 -11.48 29.86
N PRO A 158 4.69 -10.51 29.80
CA PRO A 158 5.37 -10.17 28.54
C PRO A 158 6.00 -11.39 27.85
N GLN A 159 6.63 -12.29 28.61
CA GLN A 159 7.22 -13.52 28.07
C GLN A 159 6.17 -14.49 27.53
N GLN A 160 5.03 -14.66 28.21
CA GLN A 160 3.92 -15.48 27.71
C GLN A 160 3.30 -14.91 26.43
N ARG A 161 3.13 -13.58 26.34
CA ARG A 161 2.66 -12.89 25.14
C ARG A 161 3.65 -13.08 23.98
N GLN A 162 4.95 -12.99 24.26
CA GLN A 162 6.00 -13.20 23.28
C GLN A 162 6.00 -14.63 22.74
N ARG A 163 5.92 -15.64 23.62
CA ARG A 163 5.78 -17.05 23.21
C ARG A 163 4.51 -17.30 22.39
N LEU A 164 3.38 -16.71 22.77
CA LEU A 164 2.14 -16.83 22.00
C LEU A 164 2.29 -16.19 20.62
N LYS A 165 2.94 -15.01 20.55
CA LYS A 165 3.24 -14.31 19.30
C LYS A 165 4.15 -15.15 18.42
N GLU A 166 5.20 -15.75 18.97
CA GLU A 166 6.11 -16.66 18.25
C GLU A 166 5.39 -17.92 17.76
N LYS A 167 4.57 -18.55 18.60
CA LYS A 167 3.74 -19.69 18.19
C LYS A 167 2.79 -19.32 17.05
N TRP A 168 2.20 -18.13 17.08
CA TRP A 168 1.34 -17.64 16.00
C TRP A 168 2.11 -17.26 14.73
N LEU A 169 3.39 -16.89 14.83
CA LEU A 169 4.25 -16.54 13.71
C LEU A 169 4.89 -17.79 13.06
N ASN A 170 5.16 -18.82 13.86
CA ASN A 170 5.92 -20.01 13.46
C ASN A 170 5.02 -21.23 13.20
N ASN A 171 3.92 -21.40 13.95
CA ASN A 171 3.07 -22.58 13.83
C ASN A 171 1.78 -22.28 13.07
N GLY A 172 1.90 -22.47 11.75
CA GLY A 172 0.81 -22.91 10.89
C GLY A 172 0.53 -24.40 10.88
N GLN A 173 0.83 -25.06 12.00
CA GLN A 173 0.59 -26.47 12.27
C GLN A 173 -0.16 -26.61 13.59
#